data_AF-A0A7S3CZI0-F1
#
_entry.id   AF-A0A7S3CZI0-F1
#
_cell.length_a   1.000
_cell.length_b   1.000
_cell.length_c   1.000
_cell.angle_alpha   90.00
_cell.angle_beta   90.00
_cell.angle_gamma   90.00
#
_symmetry.space_group_name_H-M   'P 1'
#
loop_
_entity.id
_entity.type
_entity.pdbx_description
1 polymer ?
#
loop_
_entity_poly.entity_id
_entity_poly.type
_entity_poly.pdbx_seq_one_letter_code
_entity_poly.pdbx_strand_id
1 'polypeptide(L)'
;MAINSRERAVQYFKLAIEHDERERYEEALDSYLQGLHVLHAAIKNENDQSRKGEMNEWMKTYLSRAEKLKEWLNKKSPKKEVEVLVEAHSSLPSLSDLYSLRLSSGSATVTNFRGKAIDALIKVRSWVQQERAKAMPISDVCLLLRYLHLSG
;
A
#
# COMPACT_ATOMS: atom_id res chain seq x y z
N MET A 1 19.49 18.61 25.72
CA MET A 1 20.40 17.53 25.29
C MET A 1 19.95 17.08 23.91
N ALA A 2 20.75 17.32 22.86
CA ALA A 2 20.41 16.83 21.52
C ALA A 2 20.76 15.34 21.48
N ILE A 3 19.76 14.46 21.41
CA ILE A 3 20.01 13.02 21.31
C ILE A 3 20.79 12.78 20.02
N ASN A 4 21.95 12.14 20.11
CA ASN A 4 22.78 11.85 18.95
C ASN A 4 21.99 10.99 17.96
N SER A 5 22.10 11.24 16.65
CA SER A 5 21.33 10.49 15.63
C SER A 5 21.55 8.98 15.74
N ARG A 6 22.76 8.55 16.14
CA ARG A 6 23.07 7.14 16.42
C ARG A 6 22.26 6.57 17.58
N GLU A 7 22.14 7.30 18.69
CA GLU A 7 21.39 6.86 19.87
C GLU A 7 19.89 6.77 19.57
N ARG A 8 19.36 7.69 18.75
CA ARG A 8 17.98 7.60 18.27
C ARG A 8 17.74 6.35 17.43
N ALA A 9 18.65 6.01 16.52
CA ALA A 9 18.56 4.78 15.75
C ALA A 9 18.51 3.54 16.66
N VAL A 10 19.36 3.50 17.71
CA VAL A 10 19.37 2.42 18.70
C VAL A 10 18.04 2.32 19.44
N GLN A 11 17.39 3.44 19.79
CA GLN A 11 16.07 3.42 20.42
C GLN A 11 15.01 2.80 19.52
N TYR A 12 14.99 3.16 18.23
CA TYR A 12 14.08 2.55 17.26
C TYR A 12 14.32 1.05 17.10
N PHE A 13 15.58 0.60 17.05
CA PHE A 13 15.88 -0.83 16.98
C PHE A 13 15.46 -1.60 18.23
N LYS A 14 15.64 -1.02 19.42
CA LYS A 14 15.15 -1.63 20.66
C LYS A 14 13.63 -1.79 20.65
N LEU A 15 12.91 -0.75 20.24
CA LEU A 15 11.46 -0.82 20.07
C LEU A 15 11.08 -1.89 19.04
N ALA A 16 11.75 -1.92 17.89
CA ALA A 16 11.50 -2.92 16.85
C ALA A 16 11.67 -4.36 17.38
N ILE A 17 12.71 -4.62 18.17
CA ILE A 17 12.94 -5.93 18.80
C ILE A 17 11.81 -6.25 19.79
N GLU A 18 11.38 -5.30 20.63
CA GLU A 18 10.25 -5.52 21.52
C GLU A 18 8.95 -5.84 20.78
N HIS A 19 8.69 -5.22 19.63
CA HIS A 19 7.54 -5.54 18.79
C HIS A 19 7.68 -6.92 18.12
N ASP A 20 8.89 -7.28 17.67
CA ASP A 20 9.21 -8.58 17.08
C ASP A 20 9.00 -9.73 18.10
N GLU A 21 9.47 -9.54 19.34
CA GLU A 21 9.26 -10.49 20.45
C GLU A 21 7.79 -10.62 20.87
N ARG A 22 6.99 -9.57 20.69
CA ARG A 22 5.55 -9.57 20.96
C ARG A 22 4.70 -10.00 19.75
N GLU A 23 5.34 -10.56 18.72
CA GLU A 23 4.71 -11.02 17.48
C GLU A 23 3.93 -9.93 16.70
N ARG A 24 4.21 -8.65 16.99
CA ARG A 24 3.63 -7.50 16.28
C ARG A 24 4.50 -7.12 15.09
N TYR A 25 4.53 -8.00 14.09
CA TYR A 25 5.49 -7.92 12.99
C TYR A 25 5.30 -6.71 12.07
N GLU A 26 4.08 -6.18 11.92
CA GLU A 26 3.81 -4.96 11.13
C GLU A 26 4.44 -3.73 11.81
N GLU A 27 4.17 -3.52 13.09
CA GLU A 27 4.76 -2.45 13.91
C GLU A 27 6.29 -2.60 14.05
N ALA A 28 6.77 -3.84 14.16
CA ALA A 28 8.19 -4.13 14.19
C ALA A 28 8.88 -3.71 12.89
N LEU A 29 8.28 -4.03 11.74
CA LEU A 29 8.81 -3.66 10.43
C LEU A 29 8.92 -2.14 10.29
N ASP A 30 7.88 -1.40 10.65
CA ASP A 30 7.89 0.07 10.60
C ASP A 30 9.00 0.65 11.49
N SER A 31 9.15 0.11 12.70
CA SER A 31 10.19 0.54 13.64
C SER A 31 11.61 0.22 13.14
N TYR A 32 11.81 -0.93 12.49
CA TYR A 32 13.08 -1.27 11.83
C TYR A 32 13.41 -0.29 10.70
N LEU A 33 12.42 0.06 9.87
CA LEU A 33 12.62 1.01 8.76
C LEU A 33 12.94 2.42 9.26
N GLN A 34 12.28 2.90 10.31
CA GLN A 34 12.58 4.18 10.95
C GLN A 34 14.02 4.20 11.52
N GLY A 35 14.41 3.14 12.23
CA GLY A 35 15.77 3.01 12.75
C GLY A 35 16.83 3.01 11.65
N LEU A 36 16.60 2.28 10.56
CA LEU A 36 17.48 2.24 9.38
C LEU A 36 17.59 3.61 8.71
N HIS A 37 16.49 4.35 8.56
CA HIS A 37 16.49 5.70 7.99
C HIS A 37 17.36 6.66 8.81
N VAL A 38 17.19 6.66 10.14
CA VAL A 38 17.97 7.50 11.05
C VAL A 38 19.44 7.08 11.06
N LEU A 39 19.73 5.78 11.05
CA LEU A 39 21.09 5.25 10.99
C LEU A 39 21.79 5.66 9.69
N HIS A 40 21.09 5.60 8.56
CA HIS A 40 21.62 6.04 7.26
C HIS A 40 21.98 7.53 7.26
N ALA A 41 21.12 8.38 7.83
CA ALA A 41 21.43 9.80 8.01
C ALA A 41 22.66 10.02 8.92
N ALA A 42 22.81 9.20 9.97
CA ALA A 42 23.96 9.24 10.84
C ALA A 42 25.27 8.82 10.12
N ILE A 43 25.24 7.79 9.28
CA ILE A 43 26.41 7.35 8.49
C ILE A 43 26.91 8.46 7.56
N LYS A 44 25.99 9.21 6.95
CA LYS A 44 26.35 10.32 6.05
C LYS A 44 27.11 11.44 6.77
N ASN A 45 26.77 11.69 8.03
CA ASN A 45 27.32 12.77 8.84
C ASN A 45 28.51 12.35 9.71
N GLU A 46 28.83 11.06 9.77
CA GLU A 46 30.00 10.57 10.50
C GLU A 46 31.28 10.87 9.70
N ASN A 47 32.40 11.11 10.37
CA ASN A 47 33.70 11.36 9.70
C ASN A 47 34.65 10.17 9.84
N ASP A 48 34.51 9.40 10.91
CA ASP A 48 35.36 8.26 11.21
C ASP A 48 34.96 7.01 10.40
N GLN A 49 35.92 6.47 9.64
CA GLN A 49 35.71 5.32 8.78
C GLN A 49 35.52 4.01 9.56
N SER A 50 36.13 3.87 10.74
CA SER A 50 35.95 2.68 11.59
C SER A 50 34.50 2.60 12.06
N ARG A 51 34.00 3.72 12.60
CA ARG A 51 32.62 3.83 13.08
C ARG A 51 31.59 3.72 11.94
N LYS A 52 31.90 4.25 10.76
CA LYS A 52 31.08 3.98 9.56
C LYS A 52 31.04 2.51 9.19
N GLY A 53 32.16 1.80 9.29
CA GLY A 53 32.23 0.36 9.05
C GLY A 53 31.27 -0.41 9.96
N GLU A 54 31.36 -0.17 11.26
CA GLU A 54 30.48 -0.78 12.28
C GLU A 54 29.01 -0.47 12.02
N MET A 55 28.67 0.79 11.75
CA MET A 55 27.28 1.19 11.48
C MET A 55 26.72 0.57 10.19
N ASN A 56 27.56 0.39 9.16
CA ASN A 56 27.15 -0.31 7.94
C ASN A 56 26.91 -1.80 8.18
N GLU A 57 27.71 -2.43 9.04
CA GLU A 57 27.49 -3.82 9.44
C GLU A 57 26.16 -3.97 10.20
N TRP A 58 25.89 -3.07 11.16
CA TRP A 58 24.60 -3.04 11.85
C TRP A 58 23.44 -2.83 10.87
N MET A 59 23.58 -1.90 9.93
CA MET A 59 22.58 -1.65 8.90
C MET A 59 22.25 -2.90 8.09
N LYS A 60 23.27 -3.66 7.66
CA LYS A 60 23.06 -4.91 6.91
C LYS A 60 22.31 -5.95 7.73
N THR A 61 22.67 -6.11 9.01
CA THR A 61 22.01 -7.06 9.92
C THR A 61 20.53 -6.74 10.11
N TYR A 62 20.21 -5.48 10.42
CA TYR A 62 18.82 -5.06 10.64
C TYR A 62 18.00 -5.04 9.34
N LEU A 63 18.61 -4.69 8.20
CA LEU A 63 17.97 -4.75 6.89
C LEU A 63 17.59 -6.20 6.54
N SER A 64 18.50 -7.16 6.72
CA SER A 64 18.22 -8.57 6.48
C SER A 64 17.06 -9.10 7.34
N ARG A 65 16.95 -8.65 8.59
CA ARG A 65 15.80 -9.00 9.44
C ARG A 65 14.49 -8.40 8.93
N ALA A 66 14.50 -7.12 8.55
CA ALA A 66 13.33 -6.43 8.01
C ALA A 66 12.82 -7.09 6.71
N GLU A 67 13.71 -7.50 5.81
CA GLU A 67 13.36 -8.23 4.59
C GLU A 67 12.68 -9.57 4.89
N LYS A 68 13.24 -10.35 5.82
CA LYS A 68 12.63 -11.63 6.26
C LYS A 68 11.24 -11.42 6.86
N LEU A 69 11.05 -10.37 7.66
CA LEU A 69 9.74 -10.02 8.22
C LEU A 69 8.75 -9.65 7.12
N LYS A 70 9.17 -8.86 6.14
CA LYS A 70 8.34 -8.49 4.98
C LYS A 70 7.91 -9.72 4.17
N GLU A 71 8.83 -10.65 3.90
CA GLU A 71 8.49 -11.90 3.20
C GLU A 71 7.50 -12.75 3.99
N TRP A 72 7.68 -12.84 5.30
CA TRP A 72 6.78 -13.61 6.17
C TRP A 72 5.38 -12.99 6.22
N LEU A 73 5.28 -11.66 6.34
CA LEU A 73 4.01 -10.94 6.28
C LEU A 73 3.33 -11.16 4.91
N ASN A 74 4.07 -11.06 3.81
CA ASN A 74 3.51 -11.28 2.47
C ASN A 74 2.99 -12.72 2.27
N LYS A 75 3.66 -13.73 2.86
CA LYS A 75 3.18 -15.13 2.85
C LYS A 75 1.91 -15.30 3.69
N LYS A 76 1.80 -14.60 4.83
CA LYS A 76 0.66 -14.69 5.75
C LYS A 76 -0.57 -13.94 5.24
N SER A 77 -0.37 -12.83 4.52
CA SER A 77 -1.42 -12.06 3.88
C SER A 77 -1.21 -12.07 2.35
N PRO A 78 -1.72 -13.07 1.61
CA PRO A 78 -1.72 -13.05 0.14
C PRO A 78 -2.69 -11.99 -0.45
N LYS A 79 -2.97 -10.89 0.27
CA LYS A 79 -4.01 -9.90 -0.05
C LYS A 79 -3.50 -8.47 0.15
N LYS A 80 -2.69 -7.97 -0.79
CA LYS A 80 -2.52 -6.52 -1.04
C LYS A 80 -2.32 -6.16 -2.51
N GLU A 81 -2.75 -6.99 -3.46
CA GLU A 81 -2.88 -6.54 -4.86
C GLU A 81 -4.06 -5.56 -5.07
N VAL A 82 -4.85 -5.27 -4.01
CA VAL A 82 -6.04 -4.42 -4.07
C VAL A 82 -5.76 -2.93 -3.74
N GLU A 83 -4.59 -2.57 -3.21
CA GLU A 83 -4.27 -1.16 -2.88
C GLU A 83 -3.84 -0.32 -4.11
N VAL A 84 -3.47 -0.94 -5.24
CA VAL A 84 -3.06 -0.21 -6.47
C VAL A 84 -4.23 0.51 -7.16
N LEU A 85 -5.49 0.15 -6.87
CA LEU A 85 -6.65 0.84 -7.46
C LEU A 85 -7.11 2.08 -6.67
N VAL A 86 -6.65 2.28 -5.43
CA VAL A 86 -7.10 3.42 -4.61
C VAL A 86 -6.25 4.67 -4.88
N GLU A 87 -5.01 4.51 -5.33
CA GLU A 87 -4.10 5.62 -5.65
C GLU A 87 -4.45 6.34 -6.97
N ALA A 88 -5.27 5.71 -7.82
CA ALA A 88 -5.85 6.35 -9.00
C ALA A 88 -6.99 7.34 -8.66
N HIS A 89 -7.54 7.30 -7.44
CA HIS A 89 -8.66 8.15 -7.03
C HIS A 89 -8.23 9.38 -6.19
N SER A 90 -7.01 9.36 -5.63
CA SER A 90 -6.43 10.51 -4.92
C SER A 90 -5.76 11.53 -5.84
N SER A 91 -5.55 11.17 -7.11
CA SER A 91 -5.02 12.05 -8.17
C SER A 91 -6.13 12.74 -8.99
N LEU A 92 -7.39 12.65 -8.56
CA LEU A 92 -8.46 13.46 -9.13
C LEU A 92 -8.31 14.92 -8.69
N PRO A 93 -8.12 15.86 -9.62
CA PRO A 93 -8.08 17.28 -9.28
C PRO A 93 -9.40 17.67 -8.60
N SER A 94 -9.30 18.44 -7.52
CA SER A 94 -10.48 18.90 -6.79
C SER A 94 -11.38 19.72 -7.72
N LEU A 95 -12.69 19.78 -7.46
CA LEU A 95 -13.64 20.56 -8.28
C LEU A 95 -13.23 22.05 -8.41
N SER A 96 -12.51 22.60 -7.43
CA SER A 96 -11.91 23.93 -7.46
C SER A 96 -10.73 24.04 -8.44
N ASP A 97 -9.90 23.01 -8.55
CA ASP A 97 -8.76 22.99 -9.46
C ASP A 97 -9.21 22.88 -10.92
N LEU A 98 -10.24 22.08 -11.19
CA LEU A 98 -10.86 21.95 -12.51
C LEU A 98 -11.59 23.22 -12.98
N TYR A 99 -12.09 24.04 -12.05
CA TYR A 99 -12.77 25.29 -12.38
C TYR A 99 -11.77 26.40 -12.77
N SER A 100 -10.59 26.39 -12.16
CA SER A 100 -9.54 27.39 -12.40
C SER A 100 -8.83 27.20 -13.74
N LEU A 101 -8.63 25.95 -14.20
CA LEU A 101 -8.00 25.68 -15.50
C LEU A 101 -8.89 26.05 -16.70
N ARG A 102 -10.21 26.10 -16.51
CA ARG A 102 -11.19 26.32 -17.59
C ARG A 102 -11.36 27.77 -18.00
N LEU A 103 -10.92 28.72 -17.18
CA LEU A 103 -11.06 30.16 -17.46
C LEU A 103 -9.82 30.78 -18.12
N SER A 104 -8.71 30.04 -18.26
CA SER A 104 -7.47 30.53 -18.87
C SER A 104 -7.23 30.06 -20.32
N SER A 105 -7.99 29.09 -20.83
CA SER A 105 -7.84 28.59 -22.21
C SER A 105 -9.06 28.97 -23.04
N GLY A 106 -9.11 30.24 -23.43
CA GLY A 106 -9.89 30.65 -24.59
C GLY A 106 -9.32 30.00 -25.85
N SER A 107 -10.22 29.55 -26.71
CA SER A 107 -10.01 29.17 -28.13
C SER A 107 -9.91 27.67 -28.48
N ALA A 108 -11.07 27.17 -28.92
CA ALA A 108 -11.30 26.36 -30.13
C ALA A 108 -10.77 24.91 -30.27
N THR A 109 -11.72 24.03 -30.60
CA THR A 109 -11.64 22.69 -31.23
C THR A 109 -11.28 21.45 -30.39
N VAL A 110 -12.25 20.91 -29.63
CA VAL A 110 -12.34 19.45 -29.39
C VAL A 110 -13.81 19.02 -29.24
N THR A 111 -14.51 18.78 -30.34
CA THR A 111 -15.87 18.21 -30.35
C THR A 111 -15.90 16.68 -30.40
N ASN A 112 -14.78 15.96 -30.17
CA ASN A 112 -14.70 14.52 -30.47
C ASN A 112 -14.36 13.55 -29.31
N PHE A 113 -14.45 14.00 -28.04
CA PHE A 113 -14.22 13.12 -26.88
C PHE A 113 -15.48 12.77 -26.08
N ARG A 114 -16.54 13.60 -26.12
CA ARG A 114 -17.76 13.38 -25.34
C ARG A 114 -18.59 12.17 -25.81
N GLY A 115 -18.49 11.77 -27.07
CA GLY A 115 -19.19 10.59 -27.60
C GLY A 115 -18.60 9.27 -27.10
N LYS A 116 -17.27 9.11 -27.13
CA LYS A 116 -16.58 7.85 -26.80
C LYS A 116 -16.70 7.47 -25.32
N ALA A 117 -16.71 8.47 -24.43
CA ALA A 117 -16.87 8.24 -22.99
C ALA A 117 -18.29 7.75 -22.63
N ILE A 118 -19.32 8.30 -23.29
CA ILE A 118 -20.71 7.87 -23.08
C ILE A 118 -20.92 6.47 -23.66
N ASP A 119 -20.32 6.18 -24.82
CA ASP A 119 -20.40 4.86 -25.45
C ASP A 119 -19.71 3.77 -24.60
N ALA A 120 -18.57 4.08 -23.99
CA ALA A 120 -17.89 3.20 -23.04
C ALA A 120 -18.75 2.92 -21.79
N LEU A 121 -19.43 3.94 -21.25
CA LEU A 121 -20.32 3.78 -20.08
C LEU A 121 -21.57 2.95 -20.41
N ILE A 122 -22.15 3.10 -21.60
CA ILE A 122 -23.27 2.26 -22.06
C ILE A 122 -22.81 0.81 -22.23
N LYS A 123 -21.61 0.59 -22.77
CA LYS A 123 -21.05 -0.75 -22.96
C LYS A 123 -20.73 -1.46 -21.64
N VAL A 124 -20.15 -0.72 -20.67
CA VAL A 124 -19.91 -1.24 -19.30
C VAL A 124 -21.22 -1.56 -18.60
N ARG A 125 -22.23 -0.69 -18.71
CA ARG A 125 -23.56 -0.95 -18.15
C ARG A 125 -24.22 -2.19 -18.76
N SER A 126 -24.16 -2.33 -20.09
CA SER A 126 -24.69 -3.51 -20.78
C SER A 126 -23.96 -4.79 -20.39
N TRP A 127 -22.64 -4.74 -20.22
CA TRP A 127 -21.83 -5.86 -19.77
C TRP A 127 -22.17 -6.27 -18.32
N VAL A 128 -22.31 -5.31 -17.41
CA VAL A 128 -22.76 -5.56 -16.01
C VAL A 128 -24.15 -6.19 -15.96
N GLN A 129 -25.05 -5.79 -16.86
CA GLN A 129 -26.38 -6.39 -16.98
C GLN A 129 -26.33 -7.85 -17.47
N GLN A 130 -25.39 -8.16 -18.36
CA GLN A 130 -25.22 -9.50 -18.96
C GLN A 130 -24.52 -10.48 -18.01
N GLU A 131 -23.55 -10.01 -17.21
CA GLU A 131 -22.92 -10.81 -16.15
C GLU A 131 -23.86 -11.04 -14.96
N ARG A 132 -24.76 -10.09 -14.64
CA ARG A 132 -25.84 -10.32 -13.66
C ARG A 132 -26.85 -11.39 -14.09
N ALA A 133 -27.04 -11.60 -15.40
CA ALA A 133 -27.94 -12.63 -15.91
C ALA A 133 -27.36 -14.06 -15.85
N LYS A 134 -26.03 -14.19 -15.67
CA LYS A 134 -25.34 -15.48 -15.46
C LYS A 134 -25.14 -15.84 -13.98
N ALA A 135 -25.28 -14.87 -13.07
CA ALA A 135 -25.33 -15.13 -11.64
C ALA A 135 -26.66 -15.82 -11.32
N MET A 136 -26.60 -17.07 -10.84
CA MET A 136 -27.74 -17.91 -10.49
C MET A 136 -28.82 -17.13 -9.71
N PRO A 137 -30.11 -17.40 -9.96
CA PRO A 137 -31.16 -16.82 -9.15
C PRO A 137 -30.97 -17.26 -7.69
N ILE A 138 -31.22 -16.32 -6.76
CA ILE A 138 -31.11 -16.56 -5.30
C ILE A 138 -31.97 -17.77 -4.85
N SER A 139 -32.97 -18.16 -5.64
CA SER A 139 -33.77 -19.38 -5.42
C SER A 139 -32.95 -20.68 -5.46
N ASP A 140 -31.87 -20.76 -6.25
CA ASP A 140 -31.08 -21.99 -6.40
C ASP A 140 -30.01 -22.13 -5.30
N VAL A 141 -29.53 -21.01 -4.75
CA VAL A 141 -28.64 -21.01 -3.58
C VAL A 141 -29.37 -21.51 -2.32
N CYS A 142 -30.68 -21.21 -2.20
CA CYS A 142 -31.52 -21.73 -1.13
C CYS A 142 -31.82 -23.23 -1.25
N LEU A 143 -31.86 -23.80 -2.47
CA LEU A 143 -32.03 -25.25 -2.68
C LEU A 143 -30.77 -26.04 -2.31
N LEU A 144 -29.57 -25.50 -2.59
CA LEU A 144 -28.30 -26.12 -2.21
C LEU A 144 -28.07 -26.12 -0.70
N LEU A 145 -28.46 -25.05 0.01
CA LEU A 145 -28.38 -25.00 1.48
C LEU A 145 -29.37 -25.94 2.18
N ARG A 146 -30.49 -26.30 1.53
CA ARG A 146 -31.45 -27.27 2.08
C ARG A 146 -31.04 -28.72 1.85
N TYR A 147 -30.33 -29.02 0.76
CA TYR A 147 -29.80 -30.37 0.49
C TYR A 147 -28.67 -30.77 1.45
N LEU A 148 -27.86 -29.81 1.93
CA LEU A 148 -26.76 -30.06 2.88
C LEU A 148 -27.23 -30.30 4.33
N HIS A 149 -28.48 -30.02 4.68
CA HIS A 149 -29.01 -30.21 6.04
C HIS A 149 -29.87 -31.49 6.19
N LEU A 150 -30.03 -32.28 5.14
CA LEU A 150 -30.86 -33.50 5.10
C LEU A 150 -30.04 -34.78 4.78
N SER A 151 -28.72 -34.73 4.90
CA SER A 151 -27.82 -35.90 4.80
C SER A 151 -26.94 -36.08 6.04
N GLY A 152 -27.47 -35.70 7.21
CA GLY A 152 -26.99 -36.11 8.52
C GLY A 152 -27.94 -37.11 9.14
#